data_AF-A0AA43CA23-F1
#
_entry.id   AF-A0AA43CA23-F1
#
_cell.length_a   1.000
_cell.length_b   1.000
_cell.length_c   1.000
_cell.angle_alpha   90.00
_cell.angle_beta   90.00
_cell.angle_gamma   90.00
#
_symmetry.space_group_name_H-M   'P 1'
#
loop_
_entity.id
_entity.type
_entity.pdbx_description
1 polymer ?
#
loop_
_entity_poly.entity_id
_entity_poly.type
_entity_poly.pdbx_seq_one_letter_code
_entity_poly.pdbx_strand_id
1 'polypeptide(L)'
;QKFDAFAAVKLKNPFKANLQRKRELMQEATKKFSQLVEYEIGEITAAATFYLAEIYAQFSKALLTSERPKGLSPLELEQYELAIEDQAYPFEEKAIDLHEDNIKLIARGVYNDWVEKSLQKLAEFLPARYDKPEETTGIISSLETYIYAIDRPEPPVPLEPQEPTELESEEPAQAGETVTVAGTETEAFEKVEEAGFVADPEPAVSAQSEEAMQTGQATRR
;
A
#
# COMPACT_ATOMS: atom_id res chain seq x y z
N GLN A 1 20.35 9.28 2.67
CA GLN A 1 20.87 8.77 3.96
C GLN A 1 19.79 8.13 4.84
N LYS A 2 18.70 8.83 5.24
CA LYS A 2 17.67 8.23 6.12
C LYS A 2 16.80 7.17 5.43
N PHE A 3 16.40 7.42 4.18
CA PHE A 3 15.74 6.44 3.33
C PHE A 3 16.61 5.17 3.18
N ASP A 4 17.88 5.34 2.81
CA ASP A 4 18.81 4.21 2.60
C ASP A 4 19.02 3.38 3.88
N ALA A 5 19.10 4.05 5.04
CA ALA A 5 19.21 3.38 6.33
C ALA A 5 17.97 2.52 6.64
N PHE A 6 16.77 3.03 6.34
CA PHE A 6 15.53 2.28 6.47
C PHE A 6 15.46 1.10 5.47
N ALA A 7 15.82 1.34 4.22
CA ALA A 7 15.79 0.34 3.15
C ALA A 7 16.76 -0.81 3.40
N ALA A 8 17.91 -0.54 4.04
CA ALA A 8 18.93 -1.53 4.33
C ALA A 8 18.50 -2.59 5.38
N VAL A 9 17.57 -2.28 6.28
CA VAL A 9 17.14 -3.23 7.33
C VAL A 9 16.19 -4.28 6.74
N LYS A 10 16.60 -5.55 6.82
CA LYS A 10 15.80 -6.71 6.37
C LYS A 10 15.10 -7.36 7.56
N LEU A 11 13.86 -7.80 7.39
CA LEU A 11 13.08 -8.50 8.42
C LEU A 11 13.46 -10.00 8.47
N LYS A 12 14.63 -10.25 9.07
CA LYS A 12 15.18 -11.59 9.32
C LYS A 12 15.38 -11.84 10.80
N ASN A 13 15.80 -13.04 11.18
CA ASN A 13 16.24 -13.33 12.55
C ASN A 13 17.41 -12.43 13.00
N PRO A 14 17.38 -11.88 14.25
CA PRO A 14 16.27 -11.89 15.21
C PRO A 14 15.12 -10.95 14.76
N PHE A 15 13.96 -11.52 14.44
CA PHE A 15 12.89 -10.79 13.76
C PHE A 15 12.38 -9.60 14.58
N LYS A 16 12.05 -9.81 15.86
CA LYS A 16 11.48 -8.76 16.72
C LYS A 16 12.38 -7.53 16.81
N ALA A 17 13.69 -7.74 16.95
CA ALA A 17 14.66 -6.65 17.01
C ALA A 17 14.77 -5.91 15.67
N ASN A 18 14.79 -6.64 14.55
CA ASN A 18 14.85 -6.05 13.21
C ASN A 18 13.55 -5.31 12.85
N LEU A 19 12.39 -5.83 13.25
CA LEU A 19 11.09 -5.17 13.07
C LEU A 19 11.04 -3.86 13.85
N GLN A 20 11.42 -3.89 15.13
CA GLN A 20 11.50 -2.68 15.96
C GLN A 20 12.42 -1.64 15.32
N ARG A 21 13.61 -2.07 14.90
CA ARG A 21 14.59 -1.17 14.28
C ARG A 21 14.08 -0.57 12.98
N LYS A 22 13.42 -1.37 12.13
CA LYS A 22 12.86 -0.90 10.86
C LYS A 22 11.72 0.08 11.09
N ARG A 23 10.87 -0.15 12.09
CA ARG A 23 9.77 0.75 12.51
C ARG A 23 10.30 2.12 12.96
N GLU A 24 11.32 2.14 13.81
CA GLU A 24 11.95 3.40 14.27
C GLU A 24 12.55 4.19 13.11
N LEU A 25 13.26 3.50 12.21
CA LEU A 25 13.84 4.13 11.01
C LEU A 25 12.76 4.63 10.06
N MET A 26 11.66 3.89 9.92
CA MET A 26 10.49 4.32 9.14
C MET A 26 9.93 5.62 9.71
N GLN A 27 9.63 5.67 11.01
CA GLN A 27 9.10 6.87 11.67
C GLN A 27 10.03 8.09 11.54
N GLU A 28 11.34 7.87 11.64
CA GLU A 28 12.31 8.95 11.44
C GLU A 28 12.32 9.43 9.99
N ALA A 29 12.30 8.51 9.03
CA ALA A 29 12.30 8.82 7.61
C ALA A 29 11.01 9.53 7.19
N THR A 30 9.85 9.02 7.57
CA THR A 30 8.54 9.64 7.27
C THR A 30 8.50 11.06 7.81
N LYS A 31 8.85 11.28 9.08
CA LYS A 31 8.93 12.62 9.68
C LYS A 31 9.82 13.57 8.88
N LYS A 32 10.98 13.12 8.40
CA LYS A 32 11.90 13.94 7.62
C LYS A 32 11.34 14.29 6.24
N PHE A 33 10.70 13.34 5.56
CA PHE A 33 10.11 13.60 4.25
C PHE A 33 8.84 14.44 4.36
N SER A 34 8.01 14.25 5.40
CA SER A 34 6.87 15.14 5.68
C SER A 34 7.32 16.59 5.87
N GLN A 35 8.42 16.83 6.59
CA GLN A 35 9.00 18.17 6.70
C GLN A 35 9.45 18.75 5.35
N LEU A 36 9.89 17.92 4.40
CA LEU A 36 10.29 18.37 3.07
C LEU A 36 9.09 18.78 2.21
N VAL A 37 7.95 18.09 2.37
CA VAL A 37 6.69 18.43 1.73
C VAL A 37 6.22 19.83 2.14
N GLU A 38 6.40 20.21 3.41
CA GLU A 38 6.02 21.51 3.98
C GLU A 38 6.78 22.72 3.41
N TYR A 39 7.90 22.54 2.71
CA TYR A 39 8.61 23.66 2.07
C TYR A 39 7.92 24.19 0.81
N GLU A 40 6.93 23.46 0.28
CA GLU A 40 6.07 23.87 -0.86
C GLU A 40 6.82 24.24 -2.15
N ILE A 41 8.08 23.83 -2.28
CA ILE A 41 8.85 23.97 -3.52
C ILE A 41 8.52 22.75 -4.38
N GLY A 42 7.86 22.98 -5.53
CA GLY A 42 7.26 21.92 -6.35
C GLY A 42 8.15 20.69 -6.59
N GLU A 43 9.42 20.88 -6.94
CA GLU A 43 10.36 19.77 -7.14
C GLU A 43 10.69 19.01 -5.85
N ILE A 44 10.90 19.73 -4.74
CA ILE A 44 11.21 19.14 -3.44
C ILE A 44 9.99 18.42 -2.89
N THR A 45 8.81 19.03 -2.99
CA THR A 45 7.54 18.41 -2.59
C THR A 45 7.31 17.14 -3.39
N ALA A 46 7.51 17.14 -4.72
CA ALA A 46 7.33 15.95 -5.54
C ALA A 46 8.30 14.82 -5.17
N ALA A 47 9.58 15.16 -4.96
CA ALA A 47 10.58 14.20 -4.52
C ALA A 47 10.24 13.63 -3.12
N ALA A 48 9.84 14.50 -2.19
CA ALA A 48 9.54 14.11 -0.83
C ALA A 48 8.30 13.21 -0.75
N THR A 49 7.22 13.55 -1.47
CA THR A 49 6.01 12.72 -1.56
C THR A 49 6.32 11.36 -2.19
N PHE A 50 7.14 11.31 -3.24
CA PHE A 50 7.60 10.06 -3.84
C PHE A 50 8.35 9.18 -2.83
N TYR A 51 9.35 9.73 -2.13
CA TYR A 51 10.10 8.95 -1.14
C TYR A 51 9.26 8.54 0.06
N LEU A 52 8.27 9.35 0.44
CA LEU A 52 7.32 8.98 1.48
C LEU A 52 6.52 7.75 1.06
N ALA A 53 5.97 7.74 -0.16
CA ALA A 53 5.27 6.59 -0.72
C ALA A 53 6.16 5.33 -0.76
N GLU A 54 7.40 5.47 -1.23
CA GLU A 54 8.37 4.37 -1.28
C GLU A 54 8.69 3.77 0.10
N ILE A 55 8.70 4.58 1.16
CA ILE A 55 8.91 4.08 2.53
C ILE A 55 7.76 3.15 2.93
N TYR A 56 6.52 3.54 2.68
CA TYR A 56 5.34 2.73 2.98
C TYR A 56 5.33 1.44 2.12
N ALA A 57 5.57 1.55 0.82
CA ALA A 57 5.63 0.40 -0.10
C ALA A 57 6.72 -0.60 0.30
N GLN A 58 7.92 -0.13 0.63
CA GLN A 58 9.02 -0.99 1.06
C GLN A 58 8.74 -1.65 2.41
N PHE A 59 8.00 -0.99 3.31
CA PHE A 59 7.60 -1.60 4.57
C PHE A 59 6.60 -2.73 4.35
N SER A 60 5.53 -2.49 3.57
CA SER A 60 4.56 -3.51 3.15
C SER A 60 5.27 -4.73 2.54
N LYS A 61 6.13 -4.49 1.53
CA LYS A 61 6.90 -5.55 0.88
C LYS A 61 7.82 -6.29 1.85
N ALA A 62 8.43 -5.60 2.81
CA ALA A 62 9.28 -6.23 3.81
C ALA A 62 8.49 -7.16 4.74
N LEU A 63 7.25 -6.79 5.11
CA LEU A 63 6.35 -7.66 5.88
C LEU A 63 5.98 -8.92 5.09
N LEU A 64 5.55 -8.75 3.84
CA LEU A 64 5.18 -9.86 2.95
C LEU A 64 6.35 -10.83 2.72
N THR A 65 7.57 -10.31 2.56
CA THR A 65 8.78 -11.12 2.27
C THR A 65 9.56 -11.55 3.51
N SER A 66 9.01 -11.34 4.71
CA SER A 66 9.69 -11.66 5.97
C SER A 66 9.80 -13.16 6.24
N GLU A 67 10.77 -13.54 7.08
CA GLU A 67 10.97 -14.95 7.49
C GLU A 67 9.75 -15.49 8.26
N ARG A 68 9.28 -16.69 7.87
CA ARG A 68 8.16 -17.38 8.53
C ARG A 68 8.63 -18.18 9.75
N PRO A 69 7.81 -18.29 10.82
CA PRO A 69 8.10 -19.17 11.95
C PRO A 69 8.26 -20.63 11.49
N LYS A 70 9.17 -21.36 12.14
CA LYS A 70 9.38 -22.78 11.87
C LYS A 70 8.40 -23.62 12.69
N GLY A 71 7.96 -24.76 12.13
CA GLY A 71 7.13 -25.73 12.86
C GLY A 71 5.63 -25.53 12.74
N LEU A 72 5.16 -24.62 11.87
CA LEU A 72 3.76 -24.46 11.53
C LEU A 72 3.29 -25.63 10.63
N SER A 73 2.09 -26.13 10.89
CA SER A 73 1.37 -27.00 9.94
C SER A 73 0.97 -26.21 8.68
N PRO A 74 0.62 -26.88 7.57
CA PRO A 74 0.21 -26.19 6.35
C PRO A 74 -0.97 -25.21 6.55
N LEU A 75 -1.94 -25.58 7.39
CA LEU A 75 -3.09 -24.73 7.70
C LEU A 75 -2.69 -23.50 8.52
N GLU A 76 -1.81 -23.67 9.51
CA GLU A 76 -1.33 -22.56 10.34
C GLU A 76 -0.44 -21.61 9.54
N LEU A 77 0.33 -22.13 8.57
CA LEU A 77 1.14 -21.31 7.66
C LEU A 77 0.24 -20.42 6.79
N GLU A 78 -0.82 -20.97 6.21
CA GLU A 78 -1.78 -20.20 5.40
C GLU A 78 -2.46 -19.10 6.24
N GLN A 79 -2.90 -19.43 7.46
CA GLN A 79 -3.47 -18.44 8.38
C GLN A 79 -2.48 -17.34 8.75
N TYR A 80 -1.21 -17.69 8.92
CA TYR A 80 -0.15 -16.73 9.19
C TYR A 80 0.16 -15.84 7.99
N GLU A 81 0.15 -16.38 6.77
CA GLU A 81 0.31 -15.61 5.53
C GLU A 81 -0.82 -14.60 5.37
N LEU A 82 -2.08 -15.03 5.54
CA LEU A 82 -3.24 -14.15 5.51
C LEU A 82 -3.12 -13.03 6.56
N ALA A 83 -2.71 -13.37 7.79
CA ALA A 83 -2.51 -12.38 8.83
C ALA A 83 -1.44 -11.35 8.45
N ILE A 84 -0.34 -11.75 7.80
CA ILE A 84 0.68 -10.81 7.32
C ILE A 84 0.15 -9.94 6.17
N GLU A 85 -0.62 -10.51 5.24
CA GLU A 85 -1.24 -9.76 4.16
C GLU A 85 -2.16 -8.66 4.70
N ASP A 86 -3.03 -9.00 5.66
CA ASP A 86 -3.92 -8.04 6.33
C ASP A 86 -3.15 -6.90 7.02
N GLN A 87 -1.97 -7.18 7.56
CA GLN A 87 -1.12 -6.15 8.19
C GLN A 87 -0.33 -5.34 7.16
N ALA A 88 0.07 -5.92 6.03
CA ALA A 88 0.83 -5.25 4.98
C ALA A 88 -0.05 -4.33 4.13
N TYR A 89 -1.31 -4.73 3.89
CA TYR A 89 -2.29 -4.01 3.10
C TYR A 89 -2.42 -2.51 3.42
N PRO A 90 -2.62 -2.06 4.69
CA PRO A 90 -2.76 -0.63 4.98
C PRO A 90 -1.53 0.19 4.60
N PHE A 91 -0.33 -0.40 4.60
CA PHE A 91 0.89 0.28 4.18
C PHE A 91 0.99 0.37 2.65
N GLU A 92 0.53 -0.65 1.93
CA GLU A 92 0.43 -0.59 0.46
C GLU A 92 -0.56 0.48 0.01
N GLU A 93 -1.76 0.50 0.60
CA GLU A 93 -2.77 1.53 0.31
C GLU A 93 -2.24 2.94 0.56
N LYS A 94 -1.52 3.15 1.67
CA LYS A 94 -0.88 4.44 1.95
C LYS A 94 0.18 4.81 0.93
N ALA A 95 0.94 3.84 0.41
CA ALA A 95 1.89 4.10 -0.66
C ALA A 95 1.18 4.53 -1.95
N ILE A 96 0.08 3.84 -2.31
CA ILE A 96 -0.75 4.18 -3.47
C ILE A 96 -1.32 5.60 -3.30
N ASP A 97 -1.95 5.90 -2.17
CA ASP A 97 -2.49 7.23 -1.85
C ASP A 97 -1.46 8.35 -2.08
N LEU A 98 -0.24 8.16 -1.58
CA LEU A 98 0.83 9.15 -1.70
C LEU A 98 1.37 9.28 -3.13
N HIS A 99 1.49 8.19 -3.88
CA HIS A 99 1.82 8.29 -5.30
C HIS A 99 0.71 9.01 -6.08
N GLU A 100 -0.57 8.75 -5.76
CA GLU A 100 -1.71 9.46 -6.33
C GLU A 100 -1.68 10.95 -5.98
N ASP A 101 -1.30 11.32 -4.76
CA ASP A 101 -1.11 12.71 -4.36
C ASP A 101 0.04 13.38 -5.13
N ASN A 102 1.10 12.64 -5.44
CA ASN A 102 2.21 13.16 -6.22
C ASN A 102 1.79 13.49 -7.65
N ILE A 103 0.99 12.63 -8.32
CA ILE A 103 0.51 12.91 -9.68
C ILE A 103 -0.50 14.07 -9.72
N LYS A 104 -1.20 14.36 -8.62
CA LYS A 104 -2.07 15.56 -8.53
C LYS A 104 -1.29 16.87 -8.67
N LEU A 105 0.03 16.85 -8.45
CA LEU A 105 0.90 18.03 -8.67
C LEU A 105 0.97 18.44 -10.15
N ILE A 106 0.70 17.53 -11.09
CA ILE A 106 0.64 17.84 -12.53
C ILE A 106 -0.40 18.93 -12.80
N ALA A 107 -1.57 18.85 -12.16
CA ALA A 107 -2.63 19.85 -12.30
C ALA A 107 -2.22 21.24 -11.81
N ARG A 108 -1.16 21.32 -11.00
CA ARG A 108 -0.56 22.58 -10.49
C ARG A 108 0.65 23.03 -11.32
N GLY A 109 0.91 22.37 -12.45
CA GLY A 109 2.02 22.70 -13.34
C GLY A 109 3.39 22.13 -12.92
N VAL A 110 3.41 21.19 -11.97
CA VAL A 110 4.64 20.53 -11.52
C VAL A 110 4.71 19.15 -12.17
N TYR A 111 5.54 19.02 -13.20
CA TYR A 111 5.86 17.75 -13.84
C TYR A 111 7.38 17.60 -13.89
N ASN A 112 7.88 16.51 -13.32
CA ASN A 112 9.30 16.19 -13.21
C ASN A 112 9.49 14.66 -13.08
N ASP A 113 10.75 14.24 -13.03
CA ASP A 113 11.14 12.83 -12.93
C ASP A 113 10.52 12.09 -11.72
N TRP A 114 10.21 12.78 -10.63
CA TRP A 114 9.62 12.15 -9.43
C TRP A 114 8.13 11.85 -9.61
N VAL A 115 7.42 12.75 -10.29
CA VAL A 115 6.03 12.52 -10.69
C VAL A 115 5.95 11.37 -11.70
N GLU A 116 6.87 11.32 -12.65
CA GLU A 116 6.96 10.21 -13.61
C GLU A 116 7.22 8.86 -12.91
N LYS A 117 8.16 8.83 -11.95
CA LYS A 117 8.41 7.63 -11.13
C LYS A 117 7.19 7.21 -10.32
N SER A 118 6.42 8.16 -9.76
CA SER A 118 5.15 7.84 -9.10
C SER A 118 4.15 7.20 -10.06
N LEU A 119 4.05 7.68 -11.30
CA LEU A 119 3.17 7.09 -12.31
C LEU A 119 3.60 5.66 -12.65
N GLN A 120 4.90 5.41 -12.81
CA GLN A 120 5.44 4.07 -13.04
C GLN A 120 5.12 3.12 -11.87
N LYS A 121 5.24 3.60 -10.62
CA LYS A 121 4.88 2.82 -9.44
C LYS A 121 3.38 2.51 -9.38
N LEU A 122 2.54 3.48 -9.71
CA LEU A 122 1.09 3.27 -9.80
C LEU A 122 0.69 2.27 -10.90
N ALA A 123 1.43 2.22 -12.01
CA ALA A 123 1.24 1.19 -13.04
C ALA A 123 1.57 -0.22 -12.54
N GLU A 124 2.55 -0.36 -11.62
CA GLU A 124 2.85 -1.63 -10.96
C GLU A 124 1.73 -2.05 -9.97
N PHE A 125 1.24 -1.12 -9.15
CA PHE A 125 0.19 -1.41 -8.14
C PHE A 125 -1.20 -1.61 -8.76
N LEU A 126 -1.58 -0.73 -9.70
CA LEU A 126 -2.93 -0.64 -10.27
C LEU A 126 -2.84 -0.57 -11.81
N PRO A 127 -2.43 -1.67 -12.47
CA PRO A 127 -2.16 -1.68 -13.91
C PRO A 127 -3.40 -1.32 -14.74
N ALA A 128 -4.58 -1.80 -14.35
CA ALA A 128 -5.83 -1.50 -15.05
C ALA A 128 -6.14 0.02 -15.14
N ARG A 129 -5.64 0.81 -14.18
CA ARG A 129 -5.86 2.26 -14.12
C ARG A 129 -4.73 3.04 -14.77
N TYR A 130 -3.48 2.67 -14.49
CA TYR A 130 -2.31 3.48 -14.79
C TYR A 130 -1.36 2.91 -15.84
N ASP A 131 -1.39 1.61 -16.13
CA ASP A 131 -0.56 0.98 -17.17
C ASP A 131 -1.20 1.15 -18.56
N LYS A 132 -1.33 2.41 -18.98
CA LYS A 132 -1.89 2.80 -20.28
C LYS A 132 -0.78 3.38 -21.15
N PRO A 133 -0.31 2.66 -22.17
CA PRO A 133 0.72 3.19 -23.06
C PRO A 133 0.19 4.38 -23.85
N GLU A 134 1.03 5.38 -24.05
CA GLU A 134 0.70 6.52 -24.91
C GLU A 134 0.71 6.06 -26.38
N GLU A 135 -0.40 6.27 -27.08
CA GLU A 135 -0.41 6.12 -28.54
C GLU A 135 0.22 7.36 -29.17
N THR A 136 1.43 7.22 -29.71
CA THR A 136 2.04 8.29 -30.50
C THR A 136 1.28 8.40 -31.82
N THR A 137 0.30 9.29 -31.87
CA THR A 137 -0.28 9.71 -33.14
C THR A 137 0.87 10.32 -33.96
N GLY A 138 1.11 9.81 -35.17
CA GLY A 138 2.24 10.24 -36.00
C GLY A 138 2.30 11.75 -36.17
N ILE A 139 3.49 12.29 -36.48
CA ILE A 139 3.73 13.72 -36.63
C ILE A 139 2.65 14.33 -37.55
N ILE A 140 1.77 15.14 -36.95
CA ILE A 140 0.68 15.79 -37.66
C ILE A 140 1.32 16.77 -38.65
N SER A 141 1.37 16.36 -39.92
CA SER A 141 2.01 17.13 -40.99
C SER A 141 1.13 18.31 -41.46
N SER A 142 -0.15 18.34 -41.07
CA SER A 142 -1.07 19.46 -41.29
C SER A 142 -2.17 19.48 -40.22
N LEU A 143 -2.45 20.67 -39.66
CA LEU A 143 -3.53 20.91 -38.70
C LEU A 143 -4.92 20.99 -39.37
N GLU A 144 -5.00 20.95 -40.70
CA GLU A 144 -6.25 21.11 -41.44
C GLU A 144 -7.15 19.86 -41.42
N THR A 145 -6.66 18.72 -40.91
CA THR A 145 -7.40 17.44 -40.98
C THR A 145 -7.20 16.62 -39.72
N TYR A 146 -7.69 17.12 -38.58
CA TYR A 146 -7.99 16.24 -37.44
C TYR A 146 -9.35 16.65 -36.85
N ILE A 147 -10.38 15.93 -37.27
CA ILE A 147 -11.64 15.88 -36.53
C ILE A 147 -11.50 14.65 -35.62
N TYR A 148 -11.53 14.84 -34.30
CA TYR A 148 -11.67 13.72 -33.37
C TYR A 148 -13.03 13.06 -33.66
N ALA A 149 -13.02 11.97 -34.41
CA ALA A 149 -14.17 11.10 -34.54
C ALA A 149 -14.28 10.30 -33.24
N ILE A 150 -14.96 10.87 -32.25
CA ILE A 150 -15.52 10.06 -31.16
C ILE A 150 -16.55 9.18 -31.87
N ASP A 151 -16.28 7.88 -31.96
CA ASP A 151 -17.20 6.91 -32.56
C ASP A 151 -18.46 6.84 -31.68
N ARG A 152 -19.38 7.77 -31.94
CA ARG A 152 -20.66 7.87 -31.27
C ARG A 152 -21.55 6.88 -32.01
N PRO A 153 -21.96 5.75 -31.39
CA PRO A 153 -22.87 4.83 -32.07
C PRO A 153 -24.09 5.61 -32.54
N GLU A 154 -24.39 5.52 -33.83
CA GLU A 154 -25.46 6.30 -34.45
C GLU A 154 -26.77 6.03 -33.70
N PRO A 155 -27.47 7.07 -33.22
CA PRO A 155 -28.77 6.88 -32.59
C PRO A 155 -29.71 6.21 -33.61
N PRO A 156 -30.57 5.25 -33.19
CA PRO A 156 -31.49 4.60 -34.10
C PRO A 156 -32.36 5.66 -34.79
N VAL A 157 -32.42 5.58 -36.12
CA VAL A 157 -33.18 6.52 -36.98
C VAL A 157 -34.63 6.60 -36.48
N PRO A 158 -35.14 7.79 -36.09
CA PRO A 158 -36.53 7.93 -35.66
C PRO A 158 -37.52 7.68 -36.80
N LEU A 159 -38.56 6.88 -36.52
CA LEU A 159 -39.76 6.76 -37.34
C LEU A 159 -40.51 8.12 -37.36
N GLU A 160 -41.14 8.44 -38.50
CA GLU A 160 -41.85 9.70 -38.77
C GLU A 160 -42.91 10.10 -37.71
N PRO A 161 -43.28 11.39 -37.63
CA PRO A 161 -43.87 12.03 -36.45
C PRO A 161 -45.32 11.62 -36.16
N GLN A 162 -45.63 11.40 -34.88
CA GLN A 162 -47.01 11.46 -34.36
C GLN A 162 -47.17 12.72 -33.49
N GLU A 163 -48.34 13.33 -33.60
CA GLU A 163 -48.77 14.61 -33.01
C GLU A 163 -48.62 14.70 -31.47
N PRO A 164 -48.55 15.93 -30.92
CA PRO A 164 -48.03 16.18 -29.58
C PRO A 164 -49.06 15.90 -28.49
N THR A 165 -48.62 15.19 -27.44
CA THR A 165 -49.30 15.19 -26.15
C THR A 165 -48.47 15.98 -25.14
N GLU A 166 -49.20 16.83 -24.45
CA GLU A 166 -48.89 17.85 -23.45
C GLU A 166 -48.23 17.34 -22.16
N LEU A 167 -47.53 18.28 -21.47
CA LEU A 167 -47.23 18.35 -20.02
C LEU A 167 -46.16 17.36 -19.51
N GLU A 168 -45.28 17.63 -18.55
CA GLU A 168 -45.05 18.75 -17.63
C GLU A 168 -43.63 18.59 -17.04
N SER A 169 -43.18 19.63 -16.36
CA SER A 169 -41.90 19.90 -15.67
C SER A 169 -41.31 18.84 -14.74
N GLU A 170 -39.97 18.83 -14.57
CA GLU A 170 -39.29 19.02 -13.25
C GLU A 170 -37.76 19.27 -13.36
N GLU A 171 -37.23 19.96 -12.35
CA GLU A 171 -35.91 20.60 -12.17
C GLU A 171 -34.71 19.65 -11.89
N PRO A 172 -33.45 20.16 -11.81
CA PRO A 172 -32.22 19.35 -11.85
C PRO A 172 -31.70 18.96 -10.46
N ALA A 173 -30.82 17.94 -10.41
CA ALA A 173 -29.93 17.72 -9.28
C ALA A 173 -28.51 17.36 -9.76
N GLN A 174 -27.55 18.22 -9.41
CA GLN A 174 -26.11 18.06 -9.60
C GLN A 174 -25.44 17.48 -8.34
N ALA A 175 -24.26 16.89 -8.59
CA ALA A 175 -23.04 16.85 -7.75
C ALA A 175 -23.17 16.17 -6.37
N GLY A 176 -22.31 15.24 -5.99
CA GLY A 176 -20.85 15.26 -6.14
C GLY A 176 -20.29 15.25 -4.71
N GLU A 177 -19.85 14.09 -4.25
CA GLU A 177 -19.38 13.91 -2.88
C GLU A 177 -17.90 13.51 -2.90
N THR A 178 -17.05 14.43 -2.48
CA THR A 178 -15.64 14.19 -2.16
C THR A 178 -15.56 13.66 -0.74
N VAL A 179 -15.04 12.45 -0.57
CA VAL A 179 -14.72 11.90 0.76
C VAL A 179 -13.24 12.14 1.06
N THR A 180 -13.01 12.99 2.05
CA THR A 180 -11.74 13.13 2.78
C THR A 180 -11.63 12.01 3.82
N VAL A 181 -10.50 11.30 3.88
CA VAL A 181 -10.19 10.43 5.03
C VAL A 181 -8.79 10.76 5.54
N ALA A 182 -8.76 11.54 6.63
CA ALA A 182 -7.62 11.64 7.51
C ALA A 182 -7.89 10.77 8.75
N GLY A 183 -6.92 9.94 9.11
CA GLY A 183 -6.85 9.31 10.44
C GLY A 183 -6.95 7.79 10.46
N THR A 184 -5.88 7.08 10.10
CA THR A 184 -5.71 5.65 10.44
C THR A 184 -4.23 5.25 10.66
N GLU A 185 -3.33 6.20 10.93
CA GLU A 185 -1.92 5.87 11.07
C GLU A 185 -1.60 5.15 12.39
N THR A 186 -2.35 5.39 13.48
CA THR A 186 -2.00 4.85 14.80
C THR A 186 -2.50 3.42 15.04
N GLU A 187 -3.64 3.03 14.49
CA GLU A 187 -4.25 1.71 14.71
C GLU A 187 -3.52 0.60 13.92
N ALA A 188 -2.98 0.93 12.73
CA ALA A 188 -2.23 -0.01 11.92
C ALA A 188 -0.92 -0.47 12.59
N PHE A 189 -0.27 0.38 13.39
CA PHE A 189 0.96 0.00 14.10
C PHE A 189 0.70 -0.90 15.32
N GLU A 190 -0.42 -0.72 16.02
CA GLU A 190 -0.78 -1.50 17.21
C GLU A 190 -1.20 -2.93 16.84
N LYS A 191 -1.92 -3.08 15.71
CA LYS A 191 -2.37 -4.38 15.20
C LYS A 191 -1.22 -5.30 14.75
N VAL A 192 -0.09 -4.74 14.32
CA VAL A 192 1.13 -5.50 13.97
C VAL A 192 1.79 -6.11 15.20
N GLU A 193 1.61 -5.51 16.38
CA GLU A 193 2.24 -5.95 17.63
C GLU A 193 1.38 -6.99 18.38
N GLU A 194 0.05 -6.91 18.28
CA GLU A 194 -0.89 -7.86 18.90
C GLU A 194 -1.08 -9.17 18.11
N ALA A 195 -0.74 -9.22 16.81
CA ALA A 195 -0.94 -10.40 15.95
C ALA A 195 0.01 -11.59 16.25
N GLY A 196 0.47 -11.77 17.48
CA GLY A 196 1.09 -13.02 17.94
C GLY A 196 2.53 -13.23 17.49
N PHE A 197 3.34 -12.19 17.40
CA PHE A 197 4.79 -12.32 17.12
C PHE A 197 5.62 -12.81 18.33
N VAL A 198 5.00 -13.49 19.30
CA VAL A 198 5.65 -14.14 20.45
C VAL A 198 5.18 -15.59 20.51
N ALA A 199 5.92 -16.45 19.79
CA ALA A 199 6.06 -17.86 20.14
C ALA A 199 7.35 -18.37 19.49
N ASP A 200 8.49 -18.08 20.10
CA ASP A 200 9.56 -19.08 20.06
C ASP A 200 8.98 -20.32 20.76
N PRO A 201 8.86 -21.49 20.10
CA PRO A 201 8.53 -22.68 20.83
C PRO A 201 9.71 -22.96 21.76
N GLU A 202 9.48 -22.90 23.07
CA GLU A 202 10.41 -23.47 24.05
C GLU A 202 10.77 -24.88 23.58
N PRO A 203 12.07 -25.26 23.59
CA PRO A 203 12.43 -26.62 23.24
C PRO A 203 11.77 -27.56 24.24
N ALA A 204 10.86 -28.40 23.74
CA ALA A 204 10.23 -29.46 24.51
C ALA A 204 11.32 -30.33 25.16
N VAL A 205 11.53 -30.15 26.48
CA VAL A 205 12.31 -31.08 27.28
C VAL A 205 11.45 -32.33 27.43
N SER A 206 11.78 -33.30 26.60
CA SER A 206 11.37 -34.69 26.73
C SER A 206 12.06 -35.29 27.95
N ALA A 207 11.27 -35.61 28.99
CA ALA A 207 11.65 -36.57 30.02
C ALA A 207 10.38 -37.12 30.70
N GLN A 208 9.68 -38.00 30.01
CA GLN A 208 8.95 -39.06 30.67
C GLN A 208 9.88 -40.27 30.77
N SER A 209 10.27 -40.66 31.99
CA SER A 209 10.43 -42.07 32.37
C SER A 209 10.80 -42.20 33.85
N GLU A 210 10.05 -43.07 34.52
CA GLU A 210 10.38 -43.82 35.74
C GLU A 210 9.94 -43.25 37.11
N GLU A 211 8.65 -43.44 37.33
CA GLU A 211 8.10 -43.88 38.61
C GLU A 211 8.65 -45.28 38.96
N ALA A 212 9.43 -45.38 40.04
CA ALA A 212 9.74 -46.67 40.69
C ALA A 212 9.88 -46.49 42.20
N MET A 213 8.77 -46.77 42.88
CA MET A 213 8.65 -47.55 44.11
C MET A 213 9.81 -47.61 45.13
N GLN A 214 9.38 -47.43 46.38
CA GLN A 214 9.67 -48.24 47.57
C GLN A 214 10.72 -47.77 48.59
N THR A 215 10.19 -47.63 49.82
CA THR A 215 10.77 -48.02 51.12
C THR A 215 12.01 -47.25 51.57
N GLY A 216 11.98 -46.51 52.68
CA GLY A 216 11.80 -47.05 54.02
C GLY A 216 13.17 -47.42 54.61
N GLN A 217 13.49 -46.90 55.81
CA GLN A 217 14.72 -47.09 56.60
C GLN A 217 15.87 -46.16 56.17
N ALA A 218 16.78 -45.67 57.01
CA ALA A 218 16.99 -45.65 58.46
C ALA A 218 18.26 -44.78 58.68
N THR A 219 18.26 -43.97 59.74
CA THR A 219 19.35 -43.74 60.71
C THR A 219 20.82 -43.49 60.25
N ARG A 220 21.45 -42.51 60.93
CA ARG A 220 22.89 -42.16 61.09
C ARG A 220 23.44 -41.23 59.98
N ARG A 221 24.21 -40.18 60.31
CA ARG A 221 25.05 -39.92 61.49
C ARG A 221 25.28 -38.42 61.65
#